data_AF-E0ND33-F1
#
_entry.id   AF-E0ND33-F1
#
_cell.length_a   1.000
_cell.length_b   1.000
_cell.length_c   1.000
_cell.angle_alpha   90.00
_cell.angle_beta   90.00
_cell.angle_gamma   90.00
#
_symmetry.space_group_name_H-M   'P 1'
#
loop_
_entity.id
_entity.type
_entity.pdbx_description
1 polymer ?
#
loop_
_entity_poly.entity_id
_entity_poly.type
_entity_poly.pdbx_seq_one_letter_code
_entity_poly.pdbx_strand_id
1 'polypeptide(L)' 'MQKVYVVQSVSTGDFLYLSPETGDIGHTKLITNADYFYDFEEAINAGLEEIGNQYEFVVFGFLKD' A
#
# COMPACT_ATOMS: atom_id res chain seq x y z
N MET A 1 11.52 -9.94 -12.18
CA MET A 1 10.37 -9.12 -12.63
C MET A 1 9.03 -9.76 -12.24
N GLN A 2 8.58 -9.44 -11.05
CA GLN A 2 7.26 -9.77 -10.52
C GLN A 2 6.45 -8.47 -10.41
N LYS A 3 5.16 -8.53 -10.77
CA LYS A 3 4.26 -7.39 -10.60
C LYS A 3 3.90 -7.26 -9.12
N VAL A 4 3.99 -6.05 -8.60
CA VAL A 4 3.62 -5.70 -7.22
C VAL A 4 2.76 -4.45 -7.23
N TYR A 5 2.00 -4.27 -6.17
CA TYR A 5 1.11 -3.14 -5.97
C TYR A 5 1.42 -2.44 -4.65
N VAL A 6 1.34 -1.13 -4.64
CA VAL A 6 1.42 -0.30 -3.43
C VAL A 6 0.17 0.55 -3.32
N VAL A 7 -0.23 0.85 -2.10
CA VAL A 7 -1.42 1.65 -1.79
C VAL A 7 -0.97 3.00 -1.23
N GLN A 8 -1.50 4.09 -1.75
CA GLN A 8 -1.23 5.45 -1.28
C GLN A 8 -2.52 6.14 -0.86
N SER A 9 -2.52 6.78 0.31
CA SER A 9 -3.58 7.70 0.74
C SER A 9 -3.61 8.95 -0.14
N VAL A 10 -4.78 9.32 -0.65
CA VAL A 10 -5.00 10.56 -1.41
C VAL A 10 -4.90 11.78 -0.51
N SER A 11 -5.32 11.67 0.74
CA SER A 11 -5.40 12.81 1.66
C SER A 11 -4.04 13.22 2.21
N THR A 12 -3.15 12.26 2.46
CA THR A 12 -1.83 12.52 3.06
C THR A 12 -0.68 12.34 2.09
N GLY A 13 -0.86 11.55 1.03
CA GLY A 13 0.22 11.11 0.14
C GLY A 13 1.10 10.01 0.73
N ASP A 14 0.76 9.48 1.91
CA ASP A 14 1.52 8.41 2.54
C ASP A 14 1.13 7.05 1.95
N PHE A 15 2.10 6.14 1.88
CA PHE A 15 1.92 4.76 1.45
C PHE A 15 1.60 3.86 2.64
N LEU A 16 0.83 2.79 2.41
CA LEU A 16 0.73 1.69 3.36
C LEU A 16 2.09 1.00 3.52
N TYR A 17 2.40 0.63 4.75
CA TYR A 17 3.66 0.03 5.15
C TYR A 17 3.41 -1.06 6.18
N LEU A 18 3.89 -2.27 5.92
CA LEU A 18 3.91 -3.33 6.91
C LEU A 18 5.05 -3.08 7.89
N SER A 19 4.72 -2.72 9.13
CA SER A 19 5.68 -2.55 10.20
C SER A 19 6.35 -3.89 10.52
N PRO A 20 7.66 -4.05 10.31
CA PRO A 20 8.38 -5.28 10.62
C PRO A 20 8.52 -5.48 12.14
N GLU A 21 8.32 -4.43 12.93
CA GLU A 21 8.43 -4.48 14.39
C GLU A 21 7.13 -5.00 15.03
N THR A 22 5.97 -4.62 14.49
CA THR A 22 4.67 -4.95 15.08
C THR A 22 3.87 -5.96 14.26
N GLY A 23 4.14 -6.06 12.96
CA GLY A 23 3.33 -6.85 12.01
C GLY A 23 2.05 -6.15 11.59
N ASP A 24 1.80 -4.92 12.06
CA ASP A 24 0.63 -4.12 11.69
C ASP A 24 0.91 -3.28 10.44
N ILE A 25 -0.16 -2.90 9.73
CA ILE A 25 -0.07 -1.94 8.65
C ILE A 25 -0.10 -0.53 9.24
N GLY A 26 0.85 0.29 8.83
CA GLY A 26 0.93 1.71 9.13
C GLY A 26 1.17 2.53 7.87
N HIS A 27 1.70 3.74 8.05
CA HIS A 27 1.91 4.68 6.95
C HIS A 27 3.36 5.14 6.86
N THR A 28 3.84 5.35 5.64
CA THR A 28 5.16 5.90 5.36
C THR A 28 5.14 6.91 4.22
N LYS A 29 5.98 7.94 4.30
CA LYS A 29 6.16 8.91 3.21
C LYS A 29 7.06 8.40 2.08
N LEU A 30 7.77 7.30 2.31
CA LEU A 30 8.81 6.81 1.42
C LEU A 30 8.31 5.58 0.66
N ILE A 31 8.20 5.70 -0.67
CA ILE A 31 7.80 4.57 -1.53
C ILE A 31 8.74 3.37 -1.42
N THR A 32 10.02 3.59 -1.11
CA THR A 32 11.01 2.52 -0.89
C THR A 32 10.68 1.63 0.31
N ASN A 33 9.87 2.16 1.23
CA ASN A 33 9.44 1.47 2.44
C ASN A 33 7.96 1.08 2.35
N ALA A 34 7.28 1.33 1.23
CA ALA A 34 5.90 0.90 1.06
C ALA A 34 5.79 -0.63 1.10
N ASP A 35 4.67 -1.14 1.58
CA ASP A 35 4.39 -2.57 1.45
C ASP A 35 4.12 -2.95 0.01
N TYR A 36 4.45 -4.20 -0.34
CA TYR A 36 4.29 -4.75 -1.68
C TYR A 36 3.27 -5.87 -1.67
N PHE A 37 2.06 -5.56 -2.13
CA PHE A 37 1.02 -6.55 -2.38
C PHE A 37 1.29 -7.25 -3.71
N TYR A 38 1.21 -8.58 -3.72
CA TYR A 38 1.44 -9.36 -4.94
C TYR A 38 0.15 -9.58 -5.73
N ASP A 39 -1.00 -9.45 -5.06
CA ASP A 39 -2.32 -9.47 -5.67
C ASP A 39 -2.96 -8.08 -5.65
N PHE A 40 -3.73 -7.77 -6.69
CA PHE A 40 -4.37 -6.45 -6.81
C PHE A 40 -5.56 -6.32 -5.85
N GLU A 41 -6.35 -7.39 -5.65
CA GLU A 41 -7.47 -7.37 -4.72
C GLU A 41 -6.98 -7.26 -3.28
N GLU A 42 -5.86 -7.90 -2.94
CA GLU A 42 -5.18 -7.72 -1.65
C GLU A 42 -4.83 -6.24 -1.38
N ALA A 43 -4.26 -5.55 -2.37
CA ALA A 43 -3.96 -4.12 -2.25
C ALA A 43 -5.23 -3.27 -2.06
N ILE A 44 -6.31 -3.60 -2.76
CA ILE A 44 -7.60 -2.90 -2.59
C ILE A 44 -8.15 -3.14 -1.18
N ASN A 45 -8.15 -4.37 -0.70
CA ASN A 45 -8.66 -4.71 0.63
C ASN A 45 -7.85 -4.01 1.73
N ALA A 46 -6.52 -4.00 1.63
CA ALA A 46 -5.68 -3.26 2.56
C ALA A 46 -6.00 -1.75 2.55
N GLY A 47 -6.20 -1.16 1.37
CA GLY A 47 -6.64 0.24 1.27
C GLY A 47 -7.99 0.50 1.94
N LEU A 48 -8.94 -0.42 1.79
CA LEU A 48 -10.26 -0.31 2.40
C LEU A 48 -10.21 -0.46 3.93
N GLU A 49 -9.40 -1.38 4.43
CA GLU A 49 -9.26 -1.67 5.87
C GLU A 49 -8.50 -0.55 6.60
N GLU A 50 -7.41 -0.05 6.02
CA GLU A 50 -6.48 0.87 6.70
C GLU A 50 -6.75 2.35 6.45
N ILE A 51 -7.30 2.70 5.27
CA ILE A 51 -7.54 4.10 4.90
C ILE A 51 -9.02 4.43 4.96
N GLY A 52 -9.87 3.53 4.46
CA GLY A 52 -11.33 3.69 4.50
C GLY A 52 -11.98 3.46 3.15
N ASN A 53 -12.44 4.51 2.47
CA ASN A 53 -13.23 4.32 1.25
C ASN A 53 -12.37 4.25 -0.02
N GLN A 54 -12.90 3.62 -1.08
CA GLN A 54 -12.19 3.42 -2.37
C GLN A 54 -11.75 4.70 -3.10
N TYR A 55 -12.25 5.87 -2.69
CA TYR A 55 -11.87 7.17 -3.25
C TYR A 55 -10.82 7.91 -2.39
N GLU A 56 -10.44 7.34 -1.23
CA GLU A 56 -9.44 7.90 -0.32
C GLU A 56 -8.04 7.35 -0.55
N PHE A 57 -7.88 6.39 -1.46
CA PHE A 57 -6.58 5.82 -1.81
C PHE A 57 -6.43 5.53 -3.31
N VAL A 58 -5.19 5.35 -3.74
CA VAL A 58 -4.82 4.95 -5.10
C VAL A 58 -3.88 3.75 -5.03
N VAL A 59 -4.08 2.79 -5.93
CA VAL A 59 -3.19 1.63 -6.08
C VAL A 59 -2.29 1.83 -7.30
N PHE A 60 -0.98 1.79 -7.09
CA PHE A 60 0.02 1.85 -8.15
C PHE A 60 0.61 0.46 -8.40
N GLY A 61 0.73 0.06 -9.66
CA GLY A 61 1.38 -1.19 -10.06
C GLY A 61 2.81 -0.96 -10.54
N PHE A 62 3.76 -1.77 -10.05
CA PHE A 62 5.17 -1.73 -10.41
C PHE A 62 5.67 -3.11 -10.86
N LEU A 63 6.76 -3.12 -11.61
CA LEU A 63 7.53 -4.33 -11.86
C LEU A 63 8.75 -4.30 -10.94
N LYS A 64 8.86 -5.30 -10.07
CA LYS A 64 9.98 -5.47 -9.15
C LYS A 64 10.90 -6.56 -9.69
N ASP A 65 12.19 -6.28 -9.80
CA ASP A 65 13.17 -7.26 -10.26
C ASP A 65 13.30 -8.45 -9.32
#